data_AF-A0AAX4K2W5-F1
#
_entry.id   AF-A0AAX4K2W5-F1
#
_cell.length_a   1.000
_cell.length_b   1.000
_cell.length_c   1.000
_cell.angle_alpha   90.00
_cell.angle_beta   90.00
_cell.angle_gamma   90.00
#
_symmetry.space_group_name_H-M   'P 1'
#
loop_
_entity.id
_entity.type
_entity.pdbx_description
1 polymer ?
#
loop_
_entity_poly.entity_id
_entity_poly.type
_entity_poly.pdbx_seq_one_letter_code
_entity_poly.pdbx_strand_id
1 'polypeptide(L)'
;MSSIRMDGFLPPIVISVIAFALGYQVNSILSNRPNPSLLTPTDSASSKSKNVKSSSSSSVSGRSIKSASGSDGGTDTESDEEDSQAALESELGATKFSSSEEMKLILVVNDELKMTKGKIAAQAGHATLACALTLKEANPRLFRAWQNQGQPKIALRCANTEELEILAAQARSLNLCARTIRDAGRTQVAPGSKTVVGIGPGPARLINTVTGKLKLL
;
A
#
# COMPACT_ATOMS: atom_id res chain seq x y z
N MET A 1 11.79 9.34 -65.10
CA MET A 1 12.88 8.67 -64.36
C MET A 1 13.09 9.46 -63.08
N SER A 2 12.37 9.10 -62.02
CA SER A 2 12.50 9.71 -60.69
C SER A 2 12.20 8.63 -59.66
N SER A 3 13.29 8.11 -59.11
CA SER A 3 13.37 7.07 -58.09
C SER A 3 12.81 7.59 -56.76
N ILE A 4 11.82 6.89 -56.21
CA ILE A 4 11.32 7.13 -54.84
C ILE A 4 12.19 6.29 -53.90
N ARG A 5 13.04 6.95 -53.12
CA ARG A 5 13.71 6.35 -51.96
C ARG A 5 12.66 6.08 -50.89
N MET A 6 12.53 4.83 -50.45
CA MET A 6 11.81 4.47 -49.24
C MET A 6 12.77 4.54 -48.06
N ASP A 7 12.64 5.58 -47.25
CA ASP A 7 13.36 5.71 -45.99
C ASP A 7 12.78 4.71 -44.99
N GLY A 8 13.61 3.75 -44.57
CA GLY A 8 13.26 2.64 -43.69
C GLY A 8 13.07 3.06 -42.24
N PHE A 9 11.94 3.71 -41.93
CA PHE A 9 11.52 3.94 -40.55
C PHE A 9 10.51 2.85 -40.15
N LEU A 10 10.90 1.95 -39.24
CA LEU A 10 9.97 0.95 -38.72
C LEU A 10 8.85 1.65 -37.92
N PRO A 11 7.58 1.24 -38.09
CA PRO A 11 6.48 1.78 -37.30
C PRO A 11 6.73 1.55 -35.80
N PRO A 12 6.37 2.51 -34.93
CA PRO A 12 6.62 2.41 -33.48
C PRO A 12 6.00 1.17 -32.83
N ILE A 13 4.93 0.63 -33.43
CA ILE A 13 4.30 -0.63 -33.01
C ILE A 13 5.26 -1.82 -33.16
N VAL A 14 6.03 -1.87 -34.25
CA VAL A 14 6.95 -2.99 -34.52
C VAL A 14 8.14 -2.94 -33.56
N ILE A 15 8.63 -1.74 -33.22
CA ILE A 15 9.68 -1.55 -32.21
C ILE A 15 9.19 -2.05 -30.84
N SER A 16 7.94 -1.75 -30.47
CA SER A 16 7.36 -2.20 -29.20
C SER A 16 7.24 -3.73 -29.11
N VAL A 17 6.85 -4.39 -30.22
CA VAL A 17 6.73 -5.85 -30.26
C VAL A 17 8.11 -6.52 -30.15
N ILE A 18 9.12 -5.99 -30.84
CA ILE A 18 10.49 -6.51 -30.77
C ILE A 18 11.07 -6.33 -29.35
N ALA A 19 10.89 -5.16 -28.74
CA ALA A 19 11.37 -4.90 -27.38
C ALA A 19 10.71 -5.82 -26.35
N PHE A 20 9.40 -6.08 -26.47
CA PHE A 20 8.68 -6.97 -25.57
C PHE A 20 9.16 -8.44 -25.73
N ALA A 21 9.35 -8.91 -26.96
CA ALA A 21 9.84 -10.26 -27.23
C ALA A 21 11.27 -10.48 -26.70
N LEU A 22 12.17 -9.51 -26.91
CA LEU A 22 13.54 -9.58 -26.39
C LEU A 22 13.57 -9.55 -24.86
N GLY A 23 12.77 -8.68 -24.23
CA GLY A 23 12.65 -8.60 -22.78
C GLY A 23 12.13 -9.90 -22.17
N TYR A 24 11.12 -10.52 -22.78
CA TYR A 24 10.59 -11.81 -22.35
C TYR A 24 11.64 -12.93 -22.42
N GLN A 25 12.43 -12.97 -23.50
CA GLN A 25 13.45 -14.01 -23.68
C GLN A 25 14.62 -13.87 -22.71
N VAL A 26 15.06 -12.64 -22.42
CA VAL A 26 16.09 -12.38 -21.40
C VAL A 26 15.58 -12.76 -20.01
N ASN A 27 14.34 -12.40 -19.67
CA ASN A 27 13.74 -12.77 -18.38
C ASN A 27 13.59 -14.28 -18.23
N SER A 28 13.24 -14.99 -19.31
CA SER A 28 13.17 -16.45 -19.32
C SER A 28 14.52 -17.12 -19.09
N ILE A 29 15.62 -16.56 -19.62
CA ILE A 29 16.98 -17.10 -19.43
C ILE A 29 17.49 -16.83 -18.01
N LEU A 30 17.19 -15.66 -17.46
CA LEU A 30 17.58 -15.32 -16.08
C LEU A 30 16.82 -16.16 -15.05
N SER A 31 15.54 -16.46 -15.31
CA SER A 31 14.70 -17.25 -14.41
C SER A 31 15.05 -18.75 -14.39
N ASN A 32 15.78 -19.25 -15.39
CA ASN A 32 16.11 -20.68 -15.55
C ASN A 32 17.53 -21.06 -15.12
N ARG A 33 18.28 -20.19 -14.41
CA ARG A 33 19.56 -20.59 -13.82
C ARG A 33 19.34 -21.32 -12.48
N PRO A 34 19.69 -22.62 -12.35
CA PRO A 34 19.69 -23.29 -11.06
C PRO A 34 20.82 -22.75 -10.16
N ASN A 35 20.52 -22.59 -8.86
CA ASN A 35 21.47 -22.17 -7.82
C ASN A 35 22.67 -23.12 -7.74
N PRO A 36 23.93 -22.62 -7.72
CA PRO A 36 25.07 -23.44 -7.35
C PRO A 36 25.25 -23.38 -5.84
N SER A 37 24.92 -24.48 -5.15
CA SER A 37 25.39 -24.72 -3.78
C SER A 37 26.00 -26.10 -3.68
N LEU A 38 27.10 -26.19 -2.92
CA LEU A 38 27.80 -27.37 -2.41
C LEU A 38 28.88 -28.01 -3.30
N LEU A 39 30.14 -27.68 -2.97
CA LEU A 39 31.22 -28.67 -2.90
C LEU A 39 32.05 -28.41 -1.62
N THR A 40 32.00 -29.34 -0.68
CA THR A 40 33.08 -29.63 0.28
C THR A 40 34.08 -30.57 -0.42
N PRO A 41 35.38 -30.60 -0.04
CA PRO A 41 35.81 -31.56 0.98
C PRO A 41 37.02 -31.17 1.86
N THR A 42 37.00 -31.76 3.06
CA THR A 42 38.08 -32.32 3.92
C THR A 42 39.43 -31.60 4.14
N ASP A 43 39.66 -31.42 5.44
CA ASP A 43 40.86 -31.71 6.23
C ASP A 43 42.08 -30.78 6.27
N SER A 44 42.40 -30.49 7.55
CA SER A 44 43.71 -30.40 8.18
C SER A 44 44.35 -29.02 8.41
N ALA A 45 44.50 -28.77 9.71
CA ALA A 45 45.67 -28.23 10.38
C ALA A 45 45.87 -26.70 10.51
N SER A 46 46.09 -26.34 11.79
CA SER A 46 47.08 -25.39 12.28
C SER A 46 46.62 -23.96 12.57
N SER A 47 46.27 -23.80 13.83
CA SER A 47 46.35 -22.59 14.65
C SER A 47 47.71 -21.86 14.57
N LYS A 48 47.68 -20.54 14.33
CA LYS A 48 48.67 -19.52 14.78
C LYS A 48 48.05 -18.13 14.55
N SER A 49 47.58 -17.43 15.57
CA SER A 49 48.33 -16.43 16.36
C SER A 49 48.85 -15.24 15.52
N LYS A 50 48.24 -14.04 15.67
CA LYS A 50 48.86 -12.87 16.33
C LYS A 50 48.08 -11.56 16.11
N ASN A 51 47.79 -10.95 17.25
CA ASN A 51 47.46 -9.57 17.56
C ASN A 51 48.50 -8.55 17.04
N VAL A 52 48.08 -7.40 16.47
CA VAL A 52 48.79 -6.09 16.56
C VAL A 52 47.79 -4.91 16.41
N LYS A 53 47.81 -4.02 17.41
CA LYS A 53 47.24 -2.65 17.44
C LYS A 53 48.04 -1.70 16.55
N SER A 54 47.40 -0.68 15.97
CA SER A 54 47.56 0.74 16.39
C SER A 54 47.21 1.76 15.29
N SER A 55 46.44 2.76 15.72
CA SER A 55 46.37 4.17 15.30
C SER A 55 47.33 4.67 14.20
N SER A 56 46.84 5.48 13.26
CA SER A 56 46.81 6.97 13.36
C SER A 56 46.69 7.64 11.98
N SER A 57 45.80 8.64 11.90
CA SER A 57 45.86 9.89 11.11
C SER A 57 46.28 9.88 9.63
N SER A 58 45.43 10.40 8.75
CA SER A 58 45.66 11.74 8.15
C SER A 58 44.55 12.14 7.16
N SER A 59 44.27 13.42 7.19
CA SER A 59 43.46 14.28 6.31
C SER A 59 43.63 14.05 4.81
N VAL A 60 42.59 14.32 4.01
CA VAL A 60 42.62 15.28 2.88
C VAL A 60 41.20 15.61 2.40
N SER A 61 41.01 16.90 2.12
CA SER A 61 39.86 17.58 1.50
C SER A 61 39.35 16.96 0.20
N GLY A 62 38.03 17.06 -0.03
CA GLY A 62 37.43 16.80 -1.33
C GLY A 62 35.98 17.29 -1.41
N ARG A 63 35.79 18.46 -2.01
CA ARG A 63 34.51 19.11 -2.31
C ARG A 63 33.73 18.28 -3.35
N SER A 64 32.45 18.00 -3.11
CA SER A 64 31.50 17.59 -4.17
C SER A 64 30.03 17.78 -3.75
N ILE A 65 29.35 18.67 -4.49
CA ILE A 65 28.00 18.57 -5.03
C ILE A 65 27.00 17.70 -4.24
N LYS A 66 26.08 18.33 -3.50
CA LYS A 66 24.85 17.64 -3.02
C LYS A 66 23.81 17.66 -4.13
N SER A 67 23.80 16.58 -4.90
CA SER A 67 22.67 16.15 -5.73
C SER A 67 21.47 15.83 -4.83
N ALA A 68 20.31 16.32 -5.23
CA ALA A 68 19.02 15.87 -4.74
C ALA A 68 18.82 14.38 -5.08
N SER A 69 18.55 13.55 -4.08
CA SER A 69 17.75 12.33 -4.20
C SER A 69 17.59 11.70 -2.82
N GLY A 70 16.36 11.36 -2.47
CA GLY A 70 16.03 10.74 -1.19
C GLY A 70 14.53 10.74 -0.94
N SER A 71 13.75 10.38 -1.96
CA SER A 71 12.36 9.96 -1.77
C SER A 71 12.41 8.52 -1.30
N ASP A 72 12.67 8.31 -0.01
CA ASP A 72 12.67 6.98 0.57
C ASP A 72 11.25 6.67 1.02
N GLY A 73 10.53 5.95 0.16
CA GLY A 73 9.18 5.47 0.40
C GLY A 73 9.19 4.30 1.39
N GLY A 74 9.33 4.61 2.67
CA GLY A 74 9.15 3.63 3.75
C GLY A 74 7.69 3.22 3.85
N THR A 75 7.39 2.01 3.36
CA THR A 75 6.10 1.36 3.55
C THR A 75 6.21 0.57 4.85
N ASP A 76 5.92 1.20 5.98
CA ASP A 76 5.97 0.51 7.27
C ASP A 76 4.66 -0.24 7.50
N THR A 77 4.72 -1.55 7.24
CA THR A 77 3.75 -2.60 7.53
C THR A 77 3.57 -2.87 9.04
N GLU A 78 3.68 -1.85 9.89
CA GLU A 78 3.44 -1.99 11.35
C GLU A 78 1.95 -1.78 11.72
N SER A 79 1.07 -1.64 10.73
CA SER A 79 -0.37 -1.50 10.91
C SER A 79 -1.14 -2.81 11.07
N ASP A 80 -0.47 -3.96 11.06
CA ASP A 80 -1.10 -5.17 10.55
C ASP A 80 -1.54 -6.21 11.60
N GLU A 81 -1.00 -6.26 12.81
CA GLU A 81 -1.36 -7.38 13.72
C GLU A 81 -2.77 -7.20 14.33
N GLU A 82 -3.05 -6.11 15.06
CA GLU A 82 -4.33 -5.92 15.77
C GLU A 82 -5.52 -5.72 14.83
N ASP A 83 -5.34 -4.87 13.80
CA ASP A 83 -6.41 -4.53 12.86
C ASP A 83 -6.67 -5.68 11.87
N SER A 84 -5.66 -6.49 11.54
CA SER A 84 -5.90 -7.68 10.70
C SER A 84 -6.49 -8.82 11.49
N GLN A 85 -6.13 -9.03 12.76
CA GLN A 85 -6.79 -10.03 13.60
C GLN A 85 -8.28 -9.70 13.80
N ALA A 86 -8.62 -8.45 14.11
CA ALA A 86 -10.02 -8.00 14.22
C ALA A 86 -10.77 -8.04 12.87
N ALA A 87 -10.08 -7.83 11.75
CA ALA A 87 -10.69 -8.00 10.41
C ALA A 87 -10.91 -9.48 10.04
N LEU A 88 -10.07 -10.39 10.52
CA LEU A 88 -10.23 -11.84 10.36
C LEU A 88 -11.34 -12.41 11.25
N GLU A 89 -11.57 -11.82 12.42
CA GLU A 89 -12.72 -12.13 13.28
C GLU A 89 -14.06 -11.69 12.66
N SER A 90 -14.03 -10.69 11.77
CA SER A 90 -15.21 -10.22 11.05
C SER A 90 -15.60 -11.21 9.94
N GLU A 91 -16.83 -11.74 9.96
CA GLU A 91 -17.37 -12.59 8.90
C GLU A 91 -17.77 -11.77 7.66
N LEU A 92 -16.81 -11.05 7.07
CA LEU A 92 -16.99 -10.22 5.87
C LEU A 92 -17.63 -10.98 4.70
N GLY A 93 -17.34 -12.27 4.57
CA GLY A 93 -17.93 -13.17 3.58
C GLY A 93 -19.43 -13.41 3.79
N ALA A 94 -19.93 -13.27 5.03
CA ALA A 94 -21.34 -13.47 5.37
C ALA A 94 -22.21 -12.23 5.08
N THR A 95 -21.61 -11.06 4.80
CA THR A 95 -22.34 -9.83 4.51
C THR A 95 -23.13 -9.95 3.20
N LYS A 96 -24.45 -10.05 3.35
CA LYS A 96 -25.41 -10.15 2.24
C LYS A 96 -25.85 -8.78 1.77
N PHE A 97 -26.14 -8.69 0.47
CA PHE A 97 -26.63 -7.48 -0.19
C PHE A 97 -27.62 -7.84 -1.30
N SER A 98 -28.52 -6.91 -1.63
CA SER A 98 -29.40 -7.04 -2.80
C SER A 98 -28.74 -6.46 -4.06
N SER A 99 -29.09 -6.99 -5.24
CA SER A 99 -28.55 -6.53 -6.54
C SER A 99 -28.77 -5.04 -6.81
N SER A 100 -29.80 -4.44 -6.22
CA SER A 100 -30.16 -3.03 -6.37
C SER A 100 -29.72 -2.14 -5.20
N GLU A 101 -29.01 -2.69 -4.22
CA GLU A 101 -28.60 -1.94 -3.03
C GLU A 101 -27.41 -1.03 -3.34
N GLU A 102 -27.48 0.22 -2.88
CA GLU A 102 -26.38 1.18 -3.02
C GLU A 102 -25.18 0.70 -2.19
N MET A 103 -24.00 0.74 -2.81
CA MET A 103 -22.74 0.36 -2.20
C MET A 103 -21.87 1.60 -2.00
N LYS A 104 -21.16 1.70 -0.88
CA LYS A 104 -20.22 2.82 -0.66
C LYS A 104 -19.06 2.46 0.24
N LEU A 105 -18.04 3.30 0.21
CA LEU A 105 -16.92 3.33 1.15
C LEU A 105 -16.93 4.68 1.87
N ILE A 106 -16.87 4.67 3.19
CA ILE A 106 -16.74 5.89 3.99
C ILE A 106 -15.30 6.04 4.45
N LEU A 107 -14.80 7.27 4.39
CA LEU A 107 -13.48 7.65 4.89
C LEU A 107 -13.71 8.67 6.00
N VAL A 108 -13.60 8.23 7.26
CA VAL A 108 -13.80 9.12 8.41
C VAL A 108 -12.45 9.66 8.84
N VAL A 109 -12.29 10.97 8.78
CA VAL A 109 -11.05 11.68 9.11
C VAL A 109 -11.11 12.22 10.54
N ASN A 110 -10.03 12.04 11.28
CA ASN A 110 -9.86 12.61 12.61
C ASN A 110 -9.57 14.12 12.54
N ASP A 111 -10.56 14.94 12.88
CA ASP A 111 -10.46 16.41 12.80
C ASP A 111 -9.61 17.02 13.93
N GLU A 112 -9.34 16.27 15.01
CA GLU A 112 -8.46 16.69 16.11
C GLU A 112 -7.03 16.97 15.62
N LEU A 113 -6.57 16.18 14.63
CA LEU A 113 -5.19 16.22 14.14
C LEU A 113 -4.91 17.39 13.20
N LYS A 114 -5.94 18.18 12.85
CA LYS A 114 -5.86 19.37 11.97
C LYS A 114 -4.95 19.17 10.75
N MET A 115 -5.11 18.01 10.10
CA MET A 115 -4.28 17.62 8.95
C MET A 115 -4.49 18.58 7.78
N THR A 116 -3.42 18.84 7.03
CA THR A 116 -3.51 19.58 5.77
C THR A 116 -4.27 18.77 4.71
N LYS A 117 -4.89 19.46 3.75
CA LYS A 117 -5.69 18.82 2.66
C LYS A 117 -4.91 17.73 1.92
N GLY A 118 -3.62 17.97 1.63
CA GLY A 118 -2.77 16.99 0.96
C GLY A 118 -2.54 15.72 1.79
N LYS A 119 -2.34 15.89 3.10
CA LYS A 119 -2.17 14.75 4.02
C LYS A 119 -3.47 13.96 4.17
N ILE A 120 -4.60 14.64 4.30
CA ILE A 120 -5.92 14.00 4.30
C ILE A 120 -6.10 13.14 3.05
N ALA A 121 -5.81 13.68 1.87
CA ALA A 121 -5.96 12.95 0.61
C ALA A 121 -5.07 11.69 0.55
N ALA A 122 -3.81 11.79 0.99
CA ALA A 122 -2.90 10.64 1.05
C ALA A 122 -3.42 9.54 2.00
N GLN A 123 -3.81 9.93 3.22
CA GLN A 123 -4.33 8.99 4.24
C GLN A 123 -5.65 8.35 3.82
N ALA A 124 -6.54 9.12 3.18
CA ALA A 124 -7.76 8.63 2.55
C ALA A 124 -7.48 7.59 1.44
N GLY A 125 -6.42 7.81 0.65
CA GLY A 125 -5.94 6.85 -0.35
C GLY A 125 -5.47 5.53 0.28
N HIS A 126 -4.69 5.60 1.35
CA HIS A 126 -4.25 4.42 2.11
C HIS A 126 -5.44 3.63 2.69
N ALA A 127 -6.37 4.33 3.34
CA ALA A 127 -7.59 3.72 3.90
C ALA A 127 -8.43 3.01 2.82
N THR A 128 -8.56 3.67 1.66
CA THR A 128 -9.29 3.11 0.52
C THR A 128 -8.65 1.82 0.02
N LEU A 129 -7.33 1.82 -0.19
CA LEU A 129 -6.63 0.65 -0.70
C LEU A 129 -6.69 -0.51 0.28
N ALA A 130 -6.47 -0.25 1.57
CA ALA A 130 -6.55 -1.26 2.63
C ALA A 130 -7.93 -1.94 2.65
N CYS A 131 -9.00 -1.13 2.70
CA CYS A 131 -10.37 -1.65 2.72
C CYS A 131 -10.73 -2.43 1.44
N ALA A 132 -10.36 -1.89 0.28
CA ALA A 132 -10.65 -2.49 -1.01
C ALA A 132 -9.97 -3.85 -1.18
N LEU A 133 -8.69 -3.98 -0.81
CA LEU A 133 -7.95 -5.23 -0.91
C LEU A 133 -8.47 -6.28 0.07
N THR A 134 -8.70 -5.90 1.33
CA THR A 134 -9.30 -6.80 2.34
C THR A 134 -10.66 -7.32 1.87
N LEU A 135 -11.53 -6.44 1.34
CA LEU A 135 -12.84 -6.87 0.86
C LEU A 135 -12.74 -7.73 -0.40
N LYS A 136 -11.83 -7.42 -1.31
CA LYS A 136 -11.62 -8.19 -2.55
C LYS A 136 -11.28 -9.64 -2.25
N GLU A 137 -10.51 -9.89 -1.19
CA GLU A 137 -10.16 -11.25 -0.75
C GLU A 137 -11.30 -11.91 0.01
N ALA A 138 -11.89 -11.21 1.00
CA ALA A 138 -12.88 -11.80 1.89
C ALA A 138 -14.28 -11.96 1.26
N ASN A 139 -14.71 -11.03 0.41
CA ASN A 139 -16.01 -11.06 -0.26
C ASN A 139 -15.94 -10.46 -1.68
N PRO A 140 -15.43 -11.23 -2.67
CA PRO A 140 -15.26 -10.75 -4.04
C PRO A 140 -16.56 -10.29 -4.71
N ARG A 141 -17.72 -10.83 -4.29
CA ARG A 141 -19.04 -10.45 -4.83
C ARG A 141 -19.43 -9.05 -4.39
N LEU A 142 -19.30 -8.76 -3.09
CA LEU A 142 -19.56 -7.43 -2.54
C LEU A 142 -18.60 -6.39 -3.12
N PHE A 143 -17.32 -6.75 -3.25
CA PHE A 143 -16.31 -5.90 -3.90
C PHE A 143 -16.69 -5.56 -5.34
N ARG A 144 -17.07 -6.56 -6.16
CA ARG A 144 -17.51 -6.33 -7.55
C ARG A 144 -18.76 -5.47 -7.64
N ALA A 145 -19.71 -5.62 -6.72
CA ALA A 145 -20.91 -4.79 -6.69
C ALA A 145 -20.56 -3.31 -6.49
N TRP A 146 -19.71 -3.00 -5.52
CA TRP A 146 -19.19 -1.64 -5.32
C TRP A 146 -18.39 -1.14 -6.52
N GLN A 147 -17.56 -2.00 -7.12
CA GLN A 147 -16.78 -1.66 -8.30
C GLN A 147 -17.68 -1.27 -9.49
N ASN A 148 -18.74 -2.04 -9.73
CA ASN A 148 -19.68 -1.81 -10.82
C ASN A 148 -20.54 -0.56 -10.62
N GLN A 149 -20.68 -0.07 -9.39
CA GLN A 149 -21.37 1.18 -9.07
C GLN A 149 -20.44 2.41 -9.14
N GLY A 150 -19.24 2.28 -9.72
CA GLY A 150 -18.29 3.40 -9.86
C GLY A 150 -17.46 3.66 -8.61
N GLN A 151 -17.43 2.72 -7.66
CA GLN A 151 -16.59 2.78 -6.45
C GLN A 151 -16.79 4.06 -5.62
N PRO A 152 -18.03 4.44 -5.24
CA PRO A 152 -18.27 5.70 -4.54
C PRO A 152 -17.58 5.72 -3.17
N LYS A 153 -16.97 6.87 -2.85
CA LYS A 153 -16.21 7.15 -1.63
C LYS A 153 -16.69 8.47 -1.05
N ILE A 154 -17.05 8.50 0.22
CA ILE A 154 -17.55 9.70 0.89
C ILE A 154 -16.64 10.01 2.08
N ALA A 155 -16.13 11.24 2.11
CA ALA A 155 -15.30 11.73 3.20
C ALA A 155 -16.17 12.36 4.29
N LEU A 156 -16.04 11.85 5.50
CA LEU A 156 -16.69 12.35 6.71
C LEU A 156 -15.62 12.75 7.73
N ARG A 157 -16.04 13.40 8.80
CA ARG A 157 -15.16 13.76 9.93
C ARG A 157 -15.72 13.28 11.26
N CYS A 158 -14.82 12.87 12.14
CA CYS A 158 -15.07 12.65 13.57
C CYS A 158 -14.28 13.68 14.39
N ALA A 159 -14.68 13.89 15.64
CA ALA A 159 -14.10 14.89 16.50
C ALA A 159 -12.70 14.51 17.00
N ASN A 160 -12.47 13.23 17.32
CA ASN A 160 -11.25 12.76 17.97
C ASN A 160 -10.96 11.28 17.68
N THR A 161 -9.84 10.79 18.24
CA THR A 161 -9.36 9.41 18.09
C THR A 161 -10.30 8.38 18.72
N GLU A 162 -10.91 8.68 19.87
CA GLU A 162 -11.82 7.77 20.56
C GLU A 162 -13.08 7.49 19.72
N GLU A 163 -13.69 8.53 19.15
CA GLU A 163 -14.83 8.38 18.23
C GLU A 163 -14.45 7.54 17.00
N LEU A 164 -13.24 7.73 16.46
CA LEU A 164 -12.73 6.97 15.32
C LEU A 164 -12.64 5.47 15.63
N GLU A 165 -12.17 5.11 16.82
CA GLU A 165 -12.08 3.71 17.28
C GLU A 165 -13.46 3.10 17.53
N ILE A 166 -14.39 3.85 18.13
CA ILE A 166 -15.77 3.40 18.34
C ILE A 166 -16.45 3.10 17.00
N LEU A 167 -16.29 3.97 16.01
CA LEU A 167 -16.84 3.77 14.66
C LEU A 167 -16.27 2.51 14.00
N ALA A 168 -14.96 2.26 14.16
CA ALA A 168 -14.31 1.06 13.64
C ALA A 168 -14.87 -0.21 14.29
N ALA A 169 -15.00 -0.23 15.62
CA ALA A 169 -15.55 -1.35 16.37
C ALA A 169 -17.02 -1.63 16.00
N GLN A 170 -17.84 -0.58 15.89
CA GLN A 170 -19.24 -0.70 15.46
C GLN A 170 -19.36 -1.28 14.05
N ALA A 171 -18.54 -0.80 13.10
CA ALA A 171 -18.53 -1.34 11.74
C ALA A 171 -18.18 -2.84 11.71
N ARG A 172 -17.14 -3.26 12.46
CA ARG A 172 -16.74 -4.67 12.56
C ARG A 172 -17.84 -5.55 13.15
N SER A 173 -18.56 -5.06 14.17
CA SER A 173 -19.70 -5.78 14.77
C SER A 173 -20.86 -6.02 13.80
N LEU A 174 -20.92 -5.26 12.69
CA LEU A 174 -21.90 -5.40 11.62
C LEU A 174 -21.33 -6.15 10.39
N ASN A 175 -20.19 -6.82 10.54
CA ASN A 175 -19.47 -7.51 9.47
C ASN A 175 -19.10 -6.58 8.28
N LEU A 176 -18.81 -5.31 8.57
CA LEU A 176 -18.24 -4.37 7.61
C LEU A 176 -16.73 -4.31 7.76
N CYS A 177 -16.04 -4.17 6.63
CA CYS A 177 -14.59 -3.94 6.66
C CYS A 177 -14.33 -2.57 7.31
N ALA A 178 -13.47 -2.54 8.33
CA ALA A 178 -13.02 -1.31 8.95
C ALA A 178 -11.51 -1.33 9.18
N ARG A 179 -10.78 -0.48 8.45
CA ARG A 179 -9.30 -0.38 8.52
C ARG A 179 -8.91 1.01 9.01
N THR A 180 -8.14 1.04 10.10
CA THR A 180 -7.61 2.29 10.66
C THR A 180 -6.21 2.54 10.13
N ILE A 181 -5.97 3.74 9.63
CA ILE A 181 -4.66 4.18 9.17
C ILE A 181 -3.98 4.96 10.28
N ARG A 182 -2.69 4.68 10.48
CA ARG A 182 -1.82 5.38 11.42
C ARG A 182 -0.78 6.17 10.64
N ASP A 183 -0.47 7.38 11.11
CA ASP A 183 0.65 8.14 10.55
C ASP A 183 1.96 7.64 11.13
N ALA A 184 2.90 7.25 10.25
CA ALA A 184 4.19 6.72 10.65
C ALA A 184 5.20 7.80 11.12
N GLY A 185 4.72 8.98 11.54
CA GLY A 185 5.54 10.01 12.17
C GLY A 185 6.45 10.81 11.25
N ARG A 186 6.16 10.84 9.94
CA ARG A 186 6.96 11.58 8.94
C ARG A 186 6.43 12.98 8.64
N THR A 187 5.47 13.46 9.44
CA THR A 187 4.78 14.74 9.24
C THR A 187 4.42 15.42 10.58
N GLN A 188 3.71 16.55 10.53
CA GLN A 188 3.35 17.42 11.65
C GLN A 188 2.44 16.82 12.74
N VAL A 189 2.08 15.54 12.65
CA VAL A 189 1.22 14.85 13.61
C VAL A 189 2.07 13.88 14.42
N ALA A 190 1.76 13.69 15.70
CA ALA A 190 2.49 12.78 16.57
C ALA A 190 2.60 11.37 15.94
N PRO A 191 3.80 10.75 15.92
CA PRO A 191 3.99 9.39 15.40
C PRO A 191 2.99 8.41 16.01
N GLY A 192 2.41 7.54 15.17
CA GLY A 192 1.44 6.52 15.59
C GLY A 192 -0.01 7.01 15.72
N SER A 193 -0.29 8.29 15.46
CA SER A 193 -1.66 8.82 15.53
C SER A 193 -2.59 8.17 14.52
N LYS A 194 -3.81 7.81 14.95
CA LYS A 194 -4.87 7.26 14.10
C LYS A 194 -5.52 8.40 13.29
N THR A 195 -5.30 8.42 11.99
CA THR A 195 -5.63 9.54 11.10
C THR A 195 -7.00 9.39 10.45
N VAL A 196 -7.25 8.22 9.87
CA VAL A 196 -8.44 7.93 9.05
C VAL A 196 -8.86 6.49 9.30
N VAL A 197 -10.17 6.25 9.42
CA VAL A 197 -10.74 4.90 9.30
C VAL A 197 -11.53 4.80 7.99
N GLY A 198 -11.25 3.76 7.21
CA GLY A 198 -12.09 3.36 6.09
C GLY A 198 -13.15 2.37 6.57
N ILE A 199 -14.42 2.59 6.21
CA ILE A 199 -15.56 1.71 6.55
C ILE A 199 -16.29 1.30 5.28
N GLY A 200 -16.36 -0.01 5.05
CA GLY A 200 -16.77 -0.61 3.79
C GLY A 200 -15.57 -0.99 2.91
N PRO A 201 -15.71 -1.19 1.59
CA PRO A 201 -16.95 -1.03 0.84
C PRO A 201 -18.07 -1.95 1.33
N GLY A 202 -19.31 -1.48 1.31
CA GLY A 202 -20.42 -2.25 1.85
C GLY A 202 -21.79 -1.66 1.51
N PRO A 203 -22.88 -2.35 1.87
CA PRO A 203 -24.24 -1.87 1.65
C PRO A 203 -24.49 -0.58 2.42
N ALA A 204 -25.03 0.44 1.73
CA ALA A 204 -25.26 1.76 2.29
C ALA A 204 -26.15 1.71 3.55
N ARG A 205 -27.12 0.78 3.60
CA ARG A 205 -27.98 0.55 4.76
C ARG A 205 -27.16 0.24 6.02
N LEU A 206 -26.21 -0.69 5.95
CA LEU A 206 -25.36 -1.07 7.09
C LEU A 206 -24.33 0.01 7.41
N ILE A 207 -23.78 0.66 6.40
CA ILE A 207 -22.82 1.76 6.63
C ILE A 207 -23.50 2.94 7.34
N ASN A 208 -24.73 3.28 6.96
CA ASN A 208 -25.48 4.38 7.55
C ASN A 208 -25.85 4.16 9.02
N THR A 209 -25.97 2.92 9.50
CA THR A 209 -26.20 2.68 10.93
C THR A 209 -25.01 3.11 11.79
N VAL A 210 -23.81 3.12 11.22
CA VAL A 210 -22.57 3.54 11.88
C VAL A 210 -22.30 5.03 11.65
N THR A 211 -22.35 5.48 10.39
CA THR A 211 -21.80 6.79 10.01
C THR A 211 -22.85 7.84 9.66
N GLY A 212 -24.14 7.51 9.73
CA GLY A 212 -25.23 8.38 9.21
C GLY A 212 -25.40 9.72 9.92
N LYS A 213 -24.84 9.87 11.13
CA LYS A 213 -24.89 11.11 11.92
C LYS A 213 -23.66 12.00 11.74
N LEU A 214 -22.61 11.50 11.08
CA LEU A 214 -21.37 12.23 10.90
C LEU A 214 -21.53 13.32 9.84
N LYS A 215 -20.77 14.40 10.00
CA LYS A 215 -20.75 15.51 9.04
C LYS A 215 -19.79 15.20 7.91
N LEU A 216 -20.07 15.74 6.72
CA LEU A 216 -19.11 15.79 5.62
C LEU A 216 -17.84 16.53 6.07
N LEU A 217 -16.70 16.09 5.54
CA LEU A 217 -15.37 16.65 5.82
C LEU A 217 -15.22 18.08 5.30
#